data_AF-A0AAU4TYA4-F1
#
_entry.id   AF-A0AAU4TYA4-F1
#
_cell.length_a   1.000
_cell.length_b   1.000
_cell.length_c   1.000
_cell.angle_alpha   90.00
_cell.angle_beta   90.00
_cell.angle_gamma   90.00
#
_symmetry.space_group_name_H-M   'P 1'
#
loop_
_entity.id
_entity.type
_entity.pdbx_description
1 polymer ?
#
loop_
_entity_poly.entity_id
_entity_poly.type
_entity_poly.pdbx_seq_one_letter_code
_entity_poly.pdbx_strand_id
1 'polypeptide(L)'
;MVDSVTRQRYDELVKLGRDWGEMMSSVQWQLGDAAVEIEPMRSYGGTNPSGSEELFTVSEAIRMFAEDVGLAYSTVRDYRWEASRWPKEHRRADVSHTIHKTLASIPDEQKRFEAVDNPPASPRGGPARWTHDSAKRIVGWKVDTPENVQEKVDAIHDLAADDHVAARVATDFLPRPAVASKAMSDDYPDYQMAA
;
A
#
# COMPACT_ATOMS: atom_id res chain seq x y z
N MET A 1 18.90 -24.62 4.39
CA MET A 1 19.34 -23.30 4.87
C MET A 1 18.51 -22.24 4.17
N VAL A 2 18.09 -21.20 4.88
CA VAL A 2 17.62 -19.95 4.29
C VAL A 2 18.75 -18.97 4.54
N ASP A 3 19.60 -18.82 3.52
CA ASP A 3 20.86 -18.08 3.62
C ASP A 3 21.69 -18.51 4.84
N SER A 4 21.87 -17.63 5.84
CA SER A 4 22.69 -17.86 7.03
C SER A 4 22.03 -18.70 8.14
N VAL A 5 20.72 -18.98 8.07
CA VAL A 5 20.00 -19.71 9.12
C VAL A 5 19.42 -21.04 8.63
N THR A 6 19.17 -21.97 9.56
CA THR A 6 18.43 -23.20 9.24
C THR A 6 16.98 -22.87 8.87
N ARG A 7 16.30 -23.76 8.14
CA ARG A 7 14.88 -23.55 7.80
C ARG A 7 13.99 -23.48 9.04
N GLN A 8 14.22 -24.38 10.01
CA GLN A 8 13.54 -24.37 11.29
C GLN A 8 13.72 -23.03 12.02
N ARG A 9 14.96 -22.49 12.08
CA ARG A 9 15.20 -21.21 12.73
C ARG A 9 14.53 -20.05 12.00
N TYR A 10 14.52 -20.08 10.67
CA TYR A 10 13.77 -19.09 9.90
C TYR A 10 12.28 -19.13 10.23
N ASP A 11 11.68 -20.31 10.31
CA ASP A 11 10.25 -20.46 10.63
C ASP A 11 9.91 -19.97 12.04
N GLU A 12 10.80 -20.18 13.02
CA GLU A 12 10.69 -19.60 14.37
C GLU A 12 10.75 -18.06 14.33
N LEU A 13 11.70 -17.49 13.59
CA LEU A 13 11.83 -16.05 13.43
C LEU A 13 10.62 -15.43 12.72
N VAL A 14 10.05 -16.13 11.74
CA VAL A 14 8.81 -15.70 11.08
C VAL A 14 7.65 -15.68 12.07
N LYS A 15 7.56 -16.66 12.98
CA LYS A 15 6.53 -16.66 14.03
C LYS A 15 6.70 -15.46 14.97
N LEU A 16 7.91 -15.27 15.51
CA LEU A 16 8.21 -14.12 16.39
C LEU A 16 7.97 -12.78 15.69
N GLY A 17 8.38 -12.66 14.42
CA GLY A 17 8.17 -11.47 13.63
C GLY A 17 6.69 -11.13 13.43
N ARG A 18 5.80 -12.13 13.39
CA ARG A 18 4.35 -11.90 13.33
C ARG A 18 3.82 -11.39 14.67
N ASP A 19 4.25 -11.99 15.78
CA ASP A 19 3.86 -11.55 17.12
C ASP A 19 4.29 -10.08 17.36
N TRP A 20 5.51 -9.72 16.92
CA TRP A 20 5.97 -8.32 16.96
C TRP A 20 5.16 -7.41 16.02
N GLY A 21 4.83 -7.88 14.82
CA GLY A 21 4.01 -7.14 13.87
C GLY A 21 2.59 -6.86 14.39
N GLU A 22 1.98 -7.82 15.10
CA GLU A 22 0.69 -7.65 15.76
C GLU A 22 0.78 -6.61 16.88
N MET A 23 1.81 -6.70 17.74
CA MET A 23 2.05 -5.72 18.80
C MET A 23 2.23 -4.31 18.26
N MET A 24 3.04 -4.14 17.21
CA MET A 24 3.21 -2.85 16.53
C MET A 24 1.88 -2.34 15.98
N SER A 25 1.13 -3.20 15.29
CA SER A 25 -0.17 -2.83 14.71
C SER A 25 -1.16 -2.37 15.78
N SER A 26 -1.19 -3.02 16.94
CA SER A 26 -2.04 -2.61 18.07
C SER A 26 -1.72 -1.18 18.54
N VAL A 27 -0.44 -0.82 18.66
CA VAL A 27 -0.04 0.54 19.06
C VAL A 27 -0.47 1.57 18.00
N GLN A 28 -0.26 1.25 16.72
CA GLN A 28 -0.66 2.12 15.62
C GLN A 28 -2.18 2.35 15.60
N TRP A 29 -2.96 1.30 15.83
CA TRP A 29 -4.42 1.41 15.97
C TRP A 29 -4.84 2.28 17.15
N GLN A 30 -4.22 2.13 18.33
CA GLN A 30 -4.54 2.95 19.49
C GLN A 30 -4.23 4.43 19.27
N LEU A 31 -3.10 4.73 18.65
CA LEU A 31 -2.73 6.10 18.29
C LEU A 31 -3.68 6.69 17.25
N GLY A 32 -4.07 5.89 16.24
CA GLY A 32 -5.05 6.28 15.24
C GLY A 32 -6.44 6.53 15.83
N ASP A 33 -6.91 5.65 16.72
CA ASP A 33 -8.18 5.78 17.42
C ASP A 33 -8.20 7.05 18.29
N ALA A 34 -7.15 7.30 19.06
CA ALA A 34 -7.01 8.52 19.85
C ALA A 34 -7.04 9.77 18.94
N ALA A 35 -6.35 9.73 17.79
CA ALA A 35 -6.37 10.83 16.84
C ALA A 35 -7.75 11.03 16.17
N VAL A 36 -8.54 9.97 15.97
CA VAL A 36 -9.94 10.06 15.49
C VAL A 36 -10.86 10.60 16.59
N GLU A 37 -10.62 10.26 17.86
CA GLU A 37 -11.38 10.78 19.01
C GLU A 37 -11.11 12.27 19.23
N ILE A 38 -9.83 12.68 19.22
CA ILE A 38 -9.41 14.08 19.28
C ILE A 38 -10.03 14.85 18.11
N GLU A 39 -10.00 14.24 16.92
CA GLU A 39 -10.56 14.87 15.75
C GLU A 39 -11.23 13.88 14.77
N PRO A 40 -12.57 13.88 14.68
CA PRO A 40 -13.28 13.03 13.72
C PRO A 40 -12.97 13.41 12.26
N MET A 41 -12.95 12.41 11.36
CA MET A 41 -12.82 12.68 9.92
C MET A 41 -14.07 13.40 9.39
N ARG A 42 -13.88 14.51 8.68
CA ARG A 42 -14.99 15.27 8.08
C ARG A 42 -15.35 14.73 6.70
N SER A 43 -16.64 14.69 6.39
CA SER A 43 -17.13 14.45 5.02
C SER A 43 -16.66 15.58 4.10
N TYR A 44 -16.09 15.24 2.95
CA TYR A 44 -15.66 16.23 1.96
C TYR A 44 -16.88 17.08 1.52
N GLY A 45 -16.88 18.39 1.79
CA GLY A 45 -17.87 19.34 1.25
C GLY A 45 -18.99 19.84 2.16
N GLY A 46 -18.92 19.67 3.49
CA GLY A 46 -19.90 20.24 4.43
C GLY A 46 -19.43 21.57 5.06
N THR A 47 -20.28 22.59 5.02
CA THR A 47 -20.16 23.81 5.86
C THR A 47 -20.34 23.45 7.34
N ASN A 48 -19.40 23.86 8.19
CA ASN A 48 -19.48 23.67 9.64
C ASN A 48 -20.76 24.26 10.23
N PRO A 49 -21.61 23.49 10.95
CA PRO A 49 -22.78 24.03 11.65
C PRO A 49 -22.51 24.49 13.09
N SER A 50 -21.30 24.35 13.64
CA SER A 50 -21.06 24.67 15.06
C SER A 50 -19.79 25.49 15.24
N GLY A 51 -19.98 26.78 15.48
CA GLY A 51 -19.00 27.63 16.17
C GLY A 51 -19.03 27.32 17.66
N SER A 52 -18.25 26.33 18.09
CA SER A 52 -17.90 26.14 19.49
C SER A 52 -16.55 26.83 19.76
N GLU A 53 -16.46 27.51 20.90
CA GLU A 53 -15.44 28.47 21.34
C GLU A 53 -14.01 27.90 21.59
N GLU A 54 -13.55 26.91 20.83
CA GLU A 54 -12.16 26.46 20.88
C GLU A 54 -11.40 26.91 19.63
N LEU A 55 -10.46 27.84 19.85
CA LEU A 55 -9.67 28.59 18.87
C LEU A 55 -8.68 27.75 18.06
N PHE A 56 -8.70 26.42 18.16
CA PHE A 56 -7.76 25.57 17.45
C PHE A 56 -8.30 25.18 16.08
N THR A 57 -7.51 25.40 15.04
CA THR A 57 -7.83 24.77 13.75
C THR A 57 -7.73 23.26 13.89
N VAL A 58 -8.58 22.52 13.17
CA VAL A 58 -8.52 21.05 12.95
C VAL A 58 -7.11 20.47 13.02
N SER A 59 -6.21 21.06 12.23
CA SER A 59 -4.84 20.59 12.07
C SER A 59 -3.93 20.86 13.28
N GLU A 60 -4.33 21.74 14.19
CA GLU A 60 -3.54 22.18 15.33
C GLU A 60 -3.63 21.19 16.51
N ALA A 61 -4.83 20.68 16.81
CA ALA A 61 -5.01 19.66 17.85
C ALA A 61 -4.22 18.37 17.53
N ILE A 62 -4.26 17.91 16.27
CA ILE A 62 -3.49 16.74 15.83
C ILE A 62 -1.98 17.03 15.85
N ARG A 63 -1.56 18.26 15.58
CA ARG A 63 -0.15 18.66 15.68
C ARG A 63 0.33 18.64 17.13
N MET A 64 -0.44 19.21 18.05
CA MET A 64 -0.15 19.17 19.49
C MET A 64 -0.05 17.73 19.99
N PHE A 65 -1.03 16.88 19.64
CA PHE A 65 -1.00 15.47 20.02
C PHE A 65 0.25 14.77 19.51
N ALA A 66 0.62 14.99 18.24
CA ALA A 66 1.82 14.42 17.66
C ALA A 66 3.10 14.88 18.38
N GLU A 67 3.21 16.17 18.71
CA GLU A 67 4.33 16.73 19.47
C GLU A 67 4.41 16.12 20.88
N ASP A 68 3.28 16.02 21.59
CA ASP A 68 3.22 15.50 22.96
C ASP A 68 3.56 14.00 23.05
N VAL A 69 3.19 13.20 22.03
CA VAL A 69 3.56 11.77 21.97
C VAL A 69 4.91 11.52 21.29
N GLY A 70 5.57 12.56 20.79
CA GLY A 70 6.89 12.45 20.14
C GLY A 70 6.87 11.82 18.75
N LEU A 71 5.78 11.95 18.00
CA LEU A 71 5.63 11.44 16.63
C LEU A 71 5.57 12.57 15.61
N ALA A 72 5.92 12.27 14.36
CA ALA A 72 5.71 13.22 13.28
C ALA A 72 4.21 13.44 13.05
N TYR A 73 3.81 14.70 12.81
CA TYR A 73 2.42 15.06 12.47
C TYR A 73 1.86 14.22 11.31
N SER A 74 2.66 13.97 10.27
CA SER A 74 2.26 13.12 9.14
C SER A 74 1.96 11.68 9.56
N THR A 75 2.72 11.11 10.49
CA THR A 75 2.49 9.76 11.01
C THR A 75 1.17 9.66 11.75
N VAL A 76 0.88 10.60 12.66
CA VAL A 76 -0.39 10.62 13.40
C VAL A 76 -1.57 10.85 12.47
N ARG A 77 -1.42 11.75 11.48
CA ARG A 77 -2.44 11.99 10.46
C ARG A 77 -2.73 10.73 9.63
N ASP A 78 -1.69 9.98 9.26
CA ASP A 78 -1.84 8.72 8.53
C ASP A 78 -2.57 7.68 9.40
N TYR A 79 -2.15 7.48 10.66
CA TYR A 79 -2.82 6.56 11.58
C TYR A 79 -4.28 6.94 11.82
N ARG A 80 -4.59 8.23 11.95
CA ARG A 80 -5.97 8.73 12.04
C ARG A 80 -6.78 8.36 10.82
N TRP A 81 -6.24 8.62 9.63
CA TRP A 81 -6.91 8.29 8.37
C TRP A 81 -7.14 6.78 8.28
N GLU A 82 -6.13 5.95 8.57
CA GLU A 82 -6.25 4.49 8.55
C GLU A 82 -7.29 3.99 9.56
N ALA A 83 -7.27 4.47 10.81
CA ALA A 83 -8.24 4.10 11.84
C ALA A 83 -9.68 4.47 11.45
N SER A 84 -9.88 5.61 10.77
CA SER A 84 -11.20 6.01 10.27
C SER A 84 -11.74 5.11 9.15
N ARG A 85 -10.86 4.44 8.40
CA ARG A 85 -11.23 3.53 7.29
C ARG A 85 -11.48 2.11 7.77
N TRP A 86 -11.01 1.78 8.98
CA TRP A 86 -11.07 0.45 9.58
C TRP A 86 -11.72 0.53 10.97
N PRO A 87 -13.06 0.43 11.07
CA PRO A 87 -13.72 0.20 12.35
C PRO A 87 -13.13 -1.02 13.08
N LYS A 88 -13.19 -1.04 14.41
CA LYS A 88 -12.48 -2.04 15.25
C LYS A 88 -12.86 -3.47 14.88
N GLU A 89 -14.13 -3.70 14.57
CA GLU A 89 -14.72 -4.96 14.15
C GLU A 89 -14.19 -5.49 12.80
N HIS A 90 -13.63 -4.63 11.96
CA HIS A 90 -13.06 -4.97 10.65
C HIS A 90 -11.53 -5.02 10.65
N ARG A 91 -10.88 -4.86 11.80
CA ARG A 91 -9.43 -4.98 11.94
C ARG A 91 -9.06 -6.44 12.18
N ARG A 92 -8.12 -6.94 11.38
CA ARG A 92 -7.61 -8.31 11.49
C ARG A 92 -6.28 -8.33 12.22
N ALA A 93 -6.23 -8.93 13.41
CA ALA A 93 -4.99 -9.01 14.20
C ALA A 93 -3.87 -9.80 13.49
N ASP A 94 -4.24 -10.78 12.66
CA ASP A 94 -3.34 -11.58 11.85
C ASP A 94 -2.86 -10.90 10.55
N VAL A 95 -3.31 -9.67 10.31
CA VAL A 95 -2.94 -8.85 9.15
C VAL A 95 -2.28 -7.56 9.66
N SER A 96 -1.08 -7.24 9.17
CA SER A 96 -0.34 -6.08 9.67
C SER A 96 -1.05 -4.76 9.32
N HIS A 97 -0.80 -3.72 10.12
CA HIS A 97 -1.27 -2.36 9.85
C HIS A 97 -0.84 -1.86 8.46
N THR A 98 0.36 -2.23 7.98
CA THR A 98 0.81 -1.88 6.62
C THR A 98 -0.11 -2.43 5.53
N ILE A 99 -0.62 -3.65 5.67
CA ILE A 99 -1.56 -4.21 4.69
C ILE A 99 -2.91 -3.47 4.76
N HIS A 100 -3.39 -3.19 5.98
CA HIS A 100 -4.59 -2.38 6.17
C HIS A 100 -4.43 -1.00 5.54
N LYS A 101 -3.25 -0.36 5.65
CA LYS A 101 -2.93 0.91 5.01
C LYS A 101 -3.14 0.86 3.51
N THR A 102 -2.57 -0.15 2.85
CA THR A 102 -2.68 -0.32 1.41
C THR A 102 -4.12 -0.54 0.99
N LEU A 103 -4.83 -1.44 1.68
CA LEU A 103 -6.24 -1.76 1.38
C LEU A 103 -7.19 -0.60 1.75
N ALA A 104 -6.81 0.32 2.64
CA ALA A 104 -7.60 1.50 3.01
C ALA A 104 -7.92 2.41 1.80
N SER A 105 -7.08 2.35 0.76
CA SER A 105 -7.26 3.08 -0.49
C SER A 105 -8.41 2.56 -1.35
N ILE A 106 -8.97 1.37 -1.08
CA ILE A 106 -10.20 0.90 -1.73
C ILE A 106 -11.35 1.83 -1.31
N PRO A 107 -11.97 2.60 -2.24
CA PRO A 107 -12.96 3.62 -1.89
C PRO A 107 -14.21 3.02 -1.26
N ASP A 108 -14.73 1.97 -1.90
CA ASP A 108 -15.90 1.19 -1.47
C ASP A 108 -15.60 0.46 -0.16
N GLU A 109 -16.43 0.71 0.84
CA GLU A 109 -16.24 0.17 2.18
C GLU A 109 -16.46 -1.33 2.27
N GLN A 110 -17.54 -1.83 1.66
CA GLN A 110 -17.86 -3.25 1.72
C GLN A 110 -16.77 -4.08 1.02
N LYS A 111 -16.30 -3.62 -0.15
CA LYS A 111 -15.20 -4.26 -0.87
C LYS A 111 -13.89 -4.20 -0.09
N ARG A 112 -13.64 -3.11 0.65
CA ARG A 112 -12.45 -2.98 1.50
C ARG A 112 -12.47 -4.01 2.62
N PHE A 113 -13.59 -4.15 3.32
CA PHE A 113 -13.74 -5.12 4.41
C PHE A 113 -13.68 -6.56 3.89
N GLU A 114 -14.36 -6.84 2.78
CA GLU A 114 -14.25 -8.14 2.13
C GLU A 114 -12.82 -8.45 1.69
N ALA A 115 -12.08 -7.45 1.18
CA ALA A 115 -10.71 -7.65 0.75
C ALA A 115 -9.83 -8.12 1.92
N VAL A 116 -9.83 -7.46 3.08
CA VAL A 116 -8.91 -7.85 4.17
C VAL A 116 -9.13 -9.29 4.66
N ASP A 117 -10.36 -9.77 4.62
CA ASP A 117 -10.75 -11.12 5.05
C ASP A 117 -10.40 -12.21 4.03
N ASN A 118 -10.08 -11.85 2.79
CA ASN A 118 -9.83 -12.78 1.69
C ASN A 118 -8.39 -12.66 1.16
N PRO A 119 -7.37 -13.10 1.94
CA PRO A 119 -6.00 -13.08 1.47
C PRO A 119 -5.79 -14.01 0.27
N PRO A 120 -4.94 -13.63 -0.69
CA PRO A 120 -4.60 -14.50 -1.81
C PRO A 120 -3.68 -15.64 -1.39
N ALA A 121 -3.52 -16.62 -2.30
CA ALA A 121 -2.61 -17.73 -2.11
C ALA A 121 -1.17 -17.23 -1.91
N SER A 122 -0.44 -17.83 -0.96
CA SER A 122 0.94 -17.44 -0.71
C SER A 122 1.85 -17.84 -1.89
N PRO A 123 2.67 -16.93 -2.43
CA PRO A 123 3.62 -17.27 -3.50
C PRO A 123 4.65 -18.34 -3.10
N ARG A 124 4.90 -18.52 -1.80
CA ARG A 124 5.84 -19.51 -1.27
C ARG A 124 5.18 -20.85 -0.92
N GLY A 125 3.90 -21.02 -1.27
CA GLY A 125 3.07 -22.13 -0.82
C GLY A 125 2.63 -22.01 0.64
N GLY A 126 1.69 -22.86 1.04
CA GLY A 126 1.09 -22.85 2.38
C GLY A 126 -0.23 -22.06 2.45
N PRO A 127 -0.67 -21.69 3.67
CA PRO A 127 -1.94 -20.98 3.87
C PRO A 127 -1.98 -19.65 3.13
N ALA A 128 -3.18 -19.27 2.67
CA ALA A 128 -3.44 -17.96 2.08
C ALA A 128 -3.05 -16.84 3.07
N ARG A 129 -2.27 -15.86 2.59
CA ARG A 129 -1.71 -14.78 3.42
C ARG A 129 -1.44 -13.55 2.58
N TRP A 130 -1.69 -12.38 3.18
CA TRP A 130 -1.26 -11.11 2.63
C TRP A 130 0.26 -10.98 2.62
N THR A 131 0.80 -10.66 1.45
CA THR A 131 2.09 -9.99 1.26
C THR A 131 1.85 -8.53 0.87
N HIS A 132 2.88 -7.68 1.02
CA HIS A 132 2.82 -6.28 0.60
C HIS A 132 2.43 -6.15 -0.89
N ASP A 133 3.08 -6.92 -1.76
CA ASP A 133 2.78 -6.94 -3.21
C ASP A 133 1.38 -7.44 -3.51
N SER A 134 0.90 -8.44 -2.77
CA SER A 134 -0.46 -8.93 -3.00
C SER A 134 -1.52 -7.88 -2.64
N ALA A 135 -1.29 -7.07 -1.59
CA ALA A 135 -2.20 -5.97 -1.25
C ALA A 135 -2.14 -4.85 -2.29
N LYS A 136 -0.92 -4.46 -2.71
CA LYS A 136 -0.71 -3.48 -3.78
C LYS A 136 -1.44 -3.87 -5.07
N ARG A 137 -1.35 -5.14 -5.45
CA ARG A 137 -2.01 -5.67 -6.63
C ARG A 137 -3.53 -5.53 -6.58
N ILE A 138 -4.16 -5.75 -5.42
CA ILE A 138 -5.62 -5.56 -5.25
C ILE A 138 -6.03 -4.11 -5.49
N VAL A 139 -5.22 -3.15 -5.05
CA VAL A 139 -5.52 -1.73 -5.20
C VAL A 139 -4.98 -1.13 -6.50
N GLY A 140 -4.43 -1.95 -7.41
CA GLY A 140 -3.86 -1.52 -8.68
C GLY A 140 -2.57 -0.68 -8.52
N TRP A 141 -1.89 -0.81 -7.38
CA TRP A 141 -0.60 -0.14 -7.17
C TRP A 141 0.54 -0.96 -7.75
N LYS A 142 1.60 -0.26 -8.13
CA LYS A 142 2.84 -0.89 -8.57
C LYS A 142 3.40 -1.80 -7.47
N VAL A 143 3.65 -3.06 -7.83
CA VAL A 143 4.28 -4.07 -6.98
C VAL A 143 5.80 -3.89 -6.92
N ASP A 144 6.40 -4.30 -5.81
CA ASP A 144 7.85 -4.34 -5.64
C ASP A 144 8.47 -5.55 -6.36
N THR A 145 7.75 -6.68 -6.38
CA THR A 145 8.15 -7.91 -7.09
C THR A 145 7.14 -8.27 -8.19
N PRO A 146 7.41 -7.90 -9.45
CA PRO A 146 6.58 -8.26 -10.59
C PRO A 146 6.49 -9.78 -10.84
N GLU A 147 5.28 -10.32 -10.85
CA GLU A 147 5.02 -11.75 -11.07
C GLU A 147 4.55 -12.02 -12.50
N ASN A 148 3.55 -11.26 -12.97
CA ASN A 148 2.96 -11.45 -14.30
C ASN A 148 3.65 -10.60 -15.39
N VAL A 149 3.31 -10.86 -16.67
CA VAL A 149 3.94 -10.18 -17.81
C VAL A 149 3.70 -8.68 -17.77
N GLN A 150 2.47 -8.23 -17.48
CA GLN A 150 2.13 -6.81 -17.45
C GLN A 150 2.92 -6.07 -16.35
N GLU A 151 2.99 -6.64 -15.13
CA GLU A 151 3.76 -6.03 -14.04
C GLU A 151 5.25 -5.90 -14.38
N LYS A 152 5.81 -6.87 -15.13
CA LYS A 152 7.20 -6.81 -15.58
C LYS A 152 7.39 -5.75 -16.66
N VAL A 153 6.41 -5.59 -17.55
CA VAL A 153 6.39 -4.53 -18.56
C VAL A 153 6.33 -3.16 -17.88
N ASP A 154 5.42 -2.96 -16.92
CA ASP A 154 5.30 -1.71 -16.16
C ASP A 154 6.61 -1.38 -15.40
N ALA A 155 7.24 -2.39 -14.80
CA ALA A 155 8.54 -2.22 -14.14
C ALA A 155 9.66 -1.84 -15.11
N ILE A 156 9.66 -2.39 -16.34
CA ILE A 156 10.60 -2.01 -17.40
C ILE A 156 10.32 -0.59 -17.87
N HIS A 157 9.07 -0.19 -18.05
CA HIS A 157 8.71 1.19 -18.42
C HIS A 157 9.27 2.20 -17.44
N ASP A 158 9.13 1.96 -16.14
CA ASP A 158 9.67 2.87 -15.13
C ASP A 158 11.21 2.94 -15.14
N LEU A 159 11.88 1.81 -15.41
CA LEU A 159 13.35 1.79 -15.55
C LEU A 159 13.82 2.46 -16.85
N ALA A 160 13.00 2.40 -17.89
CA ALA A 160 13.25 2.97 -19.21
C ALA A 160 12.50 4.30 -19.42
N ALA A 161 12.19 5.04 -18.35
CA ALA A 161 11.55 6.35 -18.45
C ALA A 161 12.45 7.40 -19.15
N ASP A 162 13.75 7.16 -19.19
CA ASP A 162 14.73 7.95 -19.93
C ASP A 162 14.89 7.43 -21.37
N ASP A 163 14.79 8.32 -22.36
CA ASP A 163 14.83 7.97 -23.79
C ASP A 163 16.15 7.32 -24.23
N HIS A 164 17.28 7.66 -23.61
CA HIS A 164 18.56 7.00 -23.91
C HIS A 164 18.56 5.56 -23.40
N VAL A 165 18.03 5.34 -22.18
CA VAL A 165 17.87 3.99 -21.64
C VAL A 165 16.89 3.18 -22.49
N ALA A 166 15.74 3.77 -22.85
CA ALA A 166 14.74 3.14 -23.70
C ALA A 166 15.32 2.75 -25.07
N ALA A 167 16.02 3.66 -25.75
CA ALA A 167 16.63 3.40 -27.05
C ALA A 167 17.68 2.29 -26.98
N ARG A 168 18.49 2.25 -25.91
CA ARG A 168 19.49 1.19 -25.71
C ARG A 168 18.82 -0.17 -25.49
N VAL A 169 17.83 -0.23 -24.61
CA VAL A 169 17.07 -1.46 -24.31
C VAL A 169 16.33 -1.97 -25.55
N ALA A 170 15.69 -1.08 -26.31
CA ALA A 170 15.03 -1.44 -27.57
C ALA A 170 16.03 -2.04 -28.57
N THR A 171 17.20 -1.41 -28.74
CA THR A 171 18.25 -1.90 -29.64
C THR A 171 18.80 -3.27 -29.21
N ASP A 172 18.86 -3.54 -27.91
CA ASP A 172 19.30 -4.85 -27.38
C ASP A 172 18.23 -5.96 -27.57
N PHE A 173 16.96 -5.60 -27.73
CA PHE A 173 15.87 -6.57 -27.97
C PHE A 173 15.64 -6.91 -29.45
N LEU A 174 15.85 -5.96 -30.37
CA LEU A 174 15.64 -6.16 -31.81
C LEU A 174 16.48 -7.28 -32.48
N PRO A 175 17.65 -7.71 -31.96
CA PRO A 175 18.34 -8.90 -32.45
C PRO A 175 17.55 -10.21 -32.30
N ARG A 176 16.44 -10.23 -31.54
CA ARG A 176 15.57 -11.41 -31.36
C ARG A 176 14.50 -11.41 -32.46
N PRO A 177 14.52 -12.36 -33.44
CA PRO A 177 13.66 -12.27 -34.63
C PRO A 177 12.16 -12.23 -34.34
N ALA A 178 11.68 -13.00 -33.37
CA ALA A 178 10.26 -12.99 -32.98
C ALA A 178 9.85 -11.66 -32.33
N VAL A 179 10.74 -11.02 -31.56
CA VAL A 179 10.47 -9.72 -30.93
C VAL A 179 10.47 -8.63 -31.98
N ALA A 180 11.45 -8.62 -32.89
CA ALA A 180 11.50 -7.66 -33.99
C ALA A 180 10.27 -7.78 -34.89
N SER A 181 9.90 -9.00 -35.30
CA SER A 181 8.71 -9.22 -36.11
C SER A 181 7.45 -8.72 -35.40
N LYS A 182 7.31 -9.01 -34.09
CA LYS A 182 6.14 -8.58 -33.32
C LYS A 182 6.11 -7.05 -33.16
N ALA A 183 7.22 -6.42 -32.78
CA ALA A 183 7.31 -4.98 -32.58
C ALA A 183 7.08 -4.18 -33.87
N MET A 184 7.55 -4.67 -35.02
CA MET A 184 7.32 -4.02 -36.32
C MET A 184 5.90 -4.26 -36.87
N SER A 185 5.17 -5.21 -36.29
CA SER A 185 3.78 -5.55 -36.68
C SER A 185 2.72 -5.01 -35.72
N ASP A 186 3.12 -4.53 -34.54
CA ASP A 186 2.19 -3.89 -33.61
C ASP A 186 1.90 -2.48 -34.12
N ASP A 187 0.64 -2.23 -34.46
CA ASP A 187 0.16 -0.87 -34.73
C ASP A 187 0.23 -0.07 -33.42
N TYR A 188 1.01 1.01 -33.43
CA TYR A 188 0.99 2.00 -32.38
C TYR A 188 -0.40 2.65 -32.35
N PRO A 189 -1.16 2.61 -31.24
CA PRO A 189 -2.31 3.48 -31.11
C PRO A 189 -1.81 4.93 -31.16
N ASP A 190 -2.27 5.66 -32.17
CA ASP A 190 -1.98 7.05 -32.44
C ASP A 190 -2.37 7.90 -31.22
N TYR A 191 -1.41 8.19 -30.34
CA TYR A 191 -1.56 9.26 -29.37
C TYR A 191 -1.53 10.54 -30.18
N GLN A 192 -2.72 11.03 -30.56
CA GLN A 192 -2.92 12.32 -31.18
C GLN A 192 -2.05 13.36 -30.46
N MET A 193 -0.93 13.72 -31.10
CA MET A 193 -0.18 14.89 -30.70
C MET A 193 -1.09 16.08 -30.98
N ALA A 194 -1.69 16.62 -29.91
CA ALA A 194 -2.36 17.90 -29.96
C ALA A 194 -1.32 18.93 -30.44
N ALA A 195 -1.56 19.46 -31.63
CA ALA A 195 -0.84 20.58 -32.23
C ALA A 195 -1.18 21.89 -31.51
#